data_AF-A0A4Q3RQS3-F1
#
_entry.id   AF-A0A4Q3RQS3-F1
#
_cell.length_a   1.000
_cell.length_b   1.000
_cell.length_c   1.000
_cell.angle_alpha   90.00
_cell.angle_beta   90.00
_cell.angle_gamma   90.00
#
_symmetry.space_group_name_H-M   'P 1'
#
loop_
_entity.id
_entity.type
_entity.pdbx_description
1 polymer ?
#
loop_
_entity_poly.entity_id
_entity_poly.type
_entity_poly.pdbx_seq_one_letter_code
_entity_poly.pdbx_strand_id
1 'polypeptide(L)'
;MEYFSFIPRYLHKQFRSTLQPLKKNIAIQEYLRGIFFSLPLQLLFLHFRKYQVLLLFWAMLFATVGGAFMKTFGAEALFLAPEYMGDVNALSAAIVGVAIGIFIMCWNVTTFILFSRHFTFLAATQFPFLKYCINNSVIPLTFLFYYLVKAYGYLHHKMLIDNIEIAIITGGFLFGLLLVLTMSFFYFFSADRTIFKILQPLFSSAKNYIS
;
A
#
# COMPACT_ATOMS: atom_id res chain seq x y z
N MET A 1 -37.92 -4.35 29.46
CA MET A 1 -37.14 -3.15 29.82
C MET A 1 -37.88 -2.37 30.92
N GLU A 2 -38.04 -2.91 32.13
CA GLU A 2 -38.86 -2.25 33.18
C GLU A 2 -38.29 -2.28 34.61
N TYR A 3 -37.06 -2.76 34.82
CA TYR A 3 -36.47 -2.82 36.17
C TYR A 3 -35.72 -1.55 36.60
N PHE A 4 -35.66 -0.50 35.77
CA PHE A 4 -34.84 0.71 36.04
C PHE A 4 -35.65 1.93 36.52
N SER A 5 -36.97 1.82 36.70
CA SER A 5 -37.86 2.96 37.02
C SER A 5 -37.83 3.42 38.47
N PHE A 6 -37.27 2.63 39.40
CA PHE A 6 -37.26 2.94 40.84
C PHE A 6 -35.94 3.58 41.33
N ILE A 7 -34.96 3.81 40.45
CA ILE A 7 -33.66 4.37 40.86
C ILE A 7 -33.72 5.91 40.91
N PRO A 8 -33.30 6.54 42.02
CA PRO A 8 -33.26 8.00 42.11
C PRO A 8 -32.38 8.63 41.01
N ARG A 9 -32.85 9.73 40.40
CA ARG A 9 -32.17 10.40 39.26
C ARG A 9 -30.70 10.76 39.51
N TYR A 10 -30.32 11.05 40.75
CA TYR A 10 -28.92 11.34 41.13
C TYR A 10 -28.02 10.11 41.00
N LEU A 11 -28.52 8.94 41.39
CA LEU A 11 -27.79 7.67 41.31
C LEU A 11 -27.59 7.26 39.85
N HIS A 12 -28.57 7.54 38.99
CA HIS A 12 -28.46 7.30 37.55
C HIS A 12 -27.39 8.20 36.89
N LYS A 13 -27.28 9.47 37.30
CA LYS A 13 -26.26 10.39 36.77
C LYS A 13 -24.85 9.99 37.21
N GLN A 14 -24.69 9.59 38.48
CA GLN A 14 -23.43 9.10 39.04
C GLN A 14 -22.99 7.77 38.42
N PHE A 15 -23.92 6.82 38.25
CA PHE A 15 -23.61 5.55 37.59
C PHE A 15 -23.19 5.76 36.13
N ARG A 16 -23.85 6.68 35.42
CA ARG A 16 -23.49 7.05 34.03
C ARG A 16 -22.12 7.71 33.94
N SER A 17 -21.75 8.59 34.88
CA SER A 17 -20.44 9.24 34.88
C SER A 17 -19.30 8.28 35.23
N THR A 18 -19.53 7.28 36.09
CA THR A 18 -18.54 6.23 36.40
C THR A 18 -18.38 5.20 35.28
N LEU A 19 -19.46 4.88 34.56
CA LEU A 19 -19.42 3.94 33.44
C LEU A 19 -18.89 4.55 32.13
N GLN A 20 -19.03 5.86 31.91
CA GLN A 20 -18.50 6.53 30.72
C GLN A 20 -16.99 6.27 30.47
N PRO A 21 -16.08 6.44 31.45
CA PRO A 21 -14.66 6.16 31.25
C PRO A 21 -14.37 4.67 31.05
N LEU A 22 -15.10 3.78 31.74
CA LEU A 22 -14.98 2.32 31.58
C LEU A 22 -15.40 1.86 30.18
N LYS A 23 -16.55 2.34 29.69
CA LYS A 23 -17.04 2.04 28.33
C LYS A 23 -16.11 2.61 27.27
N LYS A 24 -15.54 3.80 27.49
CA LYS A 24 -14.53 4.40 26.61
C LYS A 24 -13.27 3.53 26.54
N ASN A 25 -12.77 3.04 27.67
CA ASN A 25 -11.58 2.18 27.72
C ASN A 25 -11.82 0.83 27.00
N ILE A 26 -12.99 0.22 27.19
CA ILE A 26 -13.37 -1.02 26.48
C ILE A 26 -13.48 -0.77 24.98
N ALA A 27 -14.12 0.34 24.56
CA ALA A 27 -14.23 0.69 23.14
C ALA A 27 -12.86 0.93 22.48
N ILE A 28 -11.92 1.56 23.18
CA ILE A 28 -10.54 1.74 22.70
C ILE A 28 -9.85 0.38 22.56
N GLN A 29 -10.01 -0.52 23.52
CA GLN A 29 -9.44 -1.87 23.44
C GLN A 29 -10.01 -2.68 22.27
N GLU A 30 -11.32 -2.62 22.05
CA GLU A 30 -11.97 -3.27 20.90
C GLU A 30 -11.51 -2.69 19.57
N TYR A 31 -11.35 -1.36 19.49
CA TYR A 31 -10.86 -0.68 18.30
C TYR A 31 -9.39 -1.04 18.00
N LEU A 32 -8.51 -1.03 19.02
CA LEU A 32 -7.12 -1.46 18.88
C LEU A 32 -7.03 -2.92 18.44
N ARG A 33 -7.87 -3.79 19.02
CA ARG A 33 -7.94 -5.19 18.63
C ARG A 33 -8.40 -5.32 17.17
N GLY A 34 -9.39 -4.55 16.74
CA GLY A 34 -9.84 -4.49 15.35
C GLY A 34 -8.74 -4.06 14.37
N ILE A 35 -7.92 -3.07 14.74
CA ILE A 35 -6.76 -2.63 13.96
C ILE A 35 -5.70 -3.74 13.88
N PHE A 36 -5.34 -4.38 15.00
CA PHE A 36 -4.37 -5.47 15.01
C PHE A 36 -4.79 -6.69 14.19
N PHE A 37 -6.09 -7.02 14.19
CA PHE A 37 -6.64 -8.10 13.36
C PHE A 37 -7.05 -7.66 11.96
N SER A 38 -6.77 -6.41 11.58
CA SER A 38 -7.00 -5.94 10.21
C SER A 38 -6.02 -6.60 9.24
N LEU A 39 -6.54 -6.93 8.05
CA LEU A 39 -5.75 -7.56 6.99
C LEU A 39 -4.46 -6.80 6.63
N PRO A 40 -4.42 -5.44 6.57
CA PRO A 40 -3.19 -4.70 6.29
C PRO A 40 -2.08 -4.92 7.31
N LEU A 41 -2.40 -4.90 8.61
CA LEU A 41 -1.42 -5.13 9.66
C LEU A 41 -0.97 -6.59 9.70
N GLN A 42 -1.89 -7.53 9.51
CA GLN A 42 -1.54 -8.95 9.42
C GLN A 42 -0.60 -9.23 8.24
N LEU A 43 -0.86 -8.62 7.08
CA LEU A 43 0.04 -8.66 5.92
C LEU A 43 1.40 -8.07 6.25
N LEU A 44 1.46 -6.89 6.87
CA LEU A 44 2.72 -6.27 7.27
C LEU A 44 3.55 -7.22 8.14
N PHE A 45 2.96 -7.76 9.22
CA PHE A 45 3.64 -8.73 10.09
C PHE A 45 4.05 -10.01 9.35
N LEU A 46 3.24 -10.45 8.38
CA LEU A 46 3.56 -11.63 7.58
C LEU A 46 4.84 -11.46 6.75
N HIS A 47 5.11 -10.26 6.20
CA HIS A 47 6.36 -9.98 5.47
C HIS A 47 7.60 -10.06 6.38
N PHE A 48 7.48 -9.66 7.65
CA PHE A 48 8.56 -9.79 8.60
C PHE A 48 8.75 -11.24 9.09
N ARG A 49 7.69 -12.05 9.07
CA ARG A 49 7.75 -13.46 9.48
C ARG A 49 8.15 -14.41 8.34
N LYS A 50 7.79 -14.11 7.09
CA LYS A 50 8.02 -14.96 5.91
C LYS A 50 8.54 -14.15 4.73
N TYR A 51 9.47 -14.74 3.97
CA TYR A 51 10.07 -14.14 2.78
C TYR A 51 10.74 -12.77 3.02
N GLN A 52 11.47 -12.66 4.15
CA GLN A 52 12.18 -11.45 4.58
C GLN A 52 13.16 -10.91 3.51
N VAL A 53 13.68 -11.78 2.65
CA VAL A 53 14.54 -11.40 1.51
C VAL A 53 13.87 -10.35 0.63
N LEU A 54 12.54 -10.39 0.44
CA LEU A 54 11.83 -9.39 -0.36
C LEU A 54 11.86 -7.99 0.28
N LEU A 55 11.99 -7.89 1.61
CA LEU A 55 12.13 -6.61 2.31
C LEU A 55 13.50 -5.97 2.09
N LEU A 56 14.52 -6.73 1.68
CA LEU A 56 15.84 -6.17 1.39
C LEU A 56 15.80 -5.19 0.21
N PHE A 57 14.96 -5.45 -0.79
CA PHE A 57 14.77 -4.52 -1.92
C PHE A 57 14.15 -3.19 -1.45
N TRP A 58 13.18 -3.24 -0.54
CA TRP A 58 12.63 -2.02 0.07
C TRP A 58 13.68 -1.31 0.92
N ALA A 59 14.41 -2.03 1.78
CA ALA A 59 15.45 -1.45 2.61
C ALA A 59 16.53 -0.75 1.76
N MET A 60 16.92 -1.35 0.64
CA MET A 60 17.84 -0.74 -0.32
C MET A 60 17.27 0.56 -0.90
N LEU A 61 16.00 0.57 -1.34
CA LEU A 61 15.36 1.80 -1.85
C LEU A 61 15.29 2.90 -0.79
N PHE A 62 14.87 2.58 0.45
CA PHE A 62 14.87 3.53 1.56
C PHE A 62 16.27 4.08 1.85
N ALA A 63 17.29 3.22 1.79
CA ALA A 63 18.69 3.61 2.03
C ALA A 63 19.24 4.52 0.92
N THR A 64 18.93 4.24 -0.35
CA THR A 64 19.36 5.07 -1.49
C THR A 64 18.73 6.46 -1.42
N VAL A 65 17.41 6.53 -1.29
CA VAL A 65 16.64 7.79 -1.17
C VAL A 65 17.01 8.55 0.10
N GLY A 66 17.42 7.84 1.15
CA GLY A 66 17.93 8.44 2.39
C GLY A 66 19.38 8.92 2.34
N GLY A 67 20.13 8.65 1.27
CA GLY A 67 21.55 8.98 1.16
C GLY A 67 22.48 8.09 2.01
N ALA A 68 21.98 6.99 2.56
CA ALA A 68 22.76 6.02 3.33
C ALA A 68 23.45 4.98 2.42
N PHE A 69 23.00 4.84 1.18
CA PHE A 69 23.53 3.86 0.22
C PHE A 69 23.98 4.54 -1.08
N MET A 70 25.20 4.20 -1.53
CA MET A 70 25.80 4.69 -2.78
C MET A 70 25.78 6.21 -3.00
N LYS A 71 25.81 7.00 -1.92
CA LYS A 71 25.81 8.46 -2.01
C LYS A 71 26.97 9.03 -2.82
N THR A 72 28.18 8.50 -2.63
CA THR A 72 29.39 8.91 -3.39
C THR A 72 29.24 8.67 -4.90
N PHE A 73 28.43 7.69 -5.30
CA PHE A 73 28.13 7.39 -6.70
C PHE A 73 26.95 8.21 -7.25
N GLY A 74 26.40 9.15 -6.48
CA GLY A 74 25.29 10.00 -6.91
C GLY A 74 23.92 9.31 -6.94
N ALA A 75 23.78 8.12 -6.34
CA ALA A 75 22.52 7.38 -6.37
C ALA A 75 21.36 8.15 -5.72
N GLU A 76 21.63 8.88 -4.63
CA GLU A 76 20.66 9.78 -4.00
C GLU A 76 20.18 10.88 -4.98
N ALA A 77 21.10 11.52 -5.70
CA ALA A 77 20.78 12.56 -6.67
C ALA A 77 19.96 12.01 -7.84
N LEU A 78 20.34 10.84 -8.38
CA LEU A 78 19.65 10.22 -9.51
C LEU A 78 18.19 9.87 -9.21
N PHE A 79 17.89 9.47 -7.97
CA PHE A 79 16.52 9.21 -7.55
C PHE A 79 15.77 10.49 -7.23
N LEU A 80 16.36 11.44 -6.50
CA LEU A 80 15.65 12.60 -5.97
C LEU A 80 15.51 13.74 -6.98
N ALA A 81 16.49 13.92 -7.86
CA ALA A 81 16.52 14.92 -8.92
C ALA A 81 17.01 14.28 -10.22
N PRO A 82 16.17 13.44 -10.86
CA PRO A 82 16.55 12.78 -12.09
C PRO A 82 16.82 13.80 -13.19
N GLU A 83 17.94 13.64 -13.89
CA GLU A 83 18.29 14.46 -15.05
C GLU A 83 18.00 13.67 -16.33
N TYR A 84 17.27 14.28 -17.25
CA TYR A 84 17.03 13.73 -18.58
C TYR A 84 17.35 14.77 -19.64
N MET A 85 18.23 14.42 -20.58
CA MET A 85 18.75 15.34 -21.60
C MET A 85 19.42 16.60 -21.02
N GLY A 86 19.98 16.50 -19.82
CA GLY A 86 20.70 17.59 -19.14
C GLY A 86 19.84 18.45 -18.21
N ASP A 87 18.52 18.22 -18.15
CA ASP A 87 17.60 19.01 -17.32
C ASP A 87 16.79 18.14 -16.35
N VAL A 88 16.51 18.68 -15.16
CA VAL A 88 15.58 18.10 -14.19
C VAL A 88 14.17 18.61 -14.47
N ASN A 89 13.40 17.83 -15.23
CA ASN A 89 12.06 18.21 -15.68
C ASN A 89 10.99 17.18 -15.28
N ALA A 90 9.72 17.50 -15.51
CA ALA A 90 8.62 16.59 -15.21
C ALA A 90 8.72 15.24 -15.94
N LEU A 91 9.30 15.20 -17.15
CA LEU A 91 9.46 13.96 -17.91
C LEU A 91 10.51 13.03 -17.25
N SER A 92 11.64 13.59 -16.82
CA SER A 92 12.68 12.86 -16.10
C SER A 92 12.12 12.22 -14.82
N ALA A 93 11.34 12.98 -14.06
CA ALA A 93 10.65 12.51 -12.87
C ALA A 93 9.56 11.48 -13.20
N ALA A 94 8.86 11.63 -14.32
CA ALA A 94 7.89 10.64 -14.78
C ALA A 94 8.54 9.28 -15.08
N ILE A 95 9.75 9.25 -15.65
CA ILE A 95 10.49 7.99 -15.89
C ILE A 95 10.81 7.30 -14.56
N VAL A 96 11.24 8.04 -13.54
CA VAL A 96 11.46 7.49 -12.19
C VAL A 96 10.14 7.01 -11.57
N GLY A 97 9.05 7.76 -11.78
CA GLY A 97 7.70 7.37 -11.38
C GLY A 97 7.24 6.06 -12.01
N VAL A 98 7.50 5.89 -13.31
CA VAL A 98 7.26 4.63 -14.05
C VAL A 98 8.07 3.49 -13.43
N ALA A 99 9.37 3.69 -13.20
CA ALA A 99 10.24 2.65 -12.62
C ALA A 99 9.78 2.22 -11.22
N ILE A 100 9.46 3.18 -10.34
CA ILE A 100 8.92 2.89 -9.01
C ILE A 100 7.53 2.24 -9.11
N GLY A 101 6.69 2.66 -10.06
CA GLY A 101 5.39 2.03 -10.33
C GLY A 101 5.52 0.57 -10.73
N ILE A 102 6.46 0.24 -11.62
CA ILE A 102 6.76 -1.15 -12.03
C ILE A 102 7.21 -1.95 -10.81
N PHE A 103 8.13 -1.42 -10.01
CA PHE A 103 8.61 -2.08 -8.79
C PHE A 103 7.46 -2.36 -7.80
N ILE A 104 6.58 -1.39 -7.55
CA ILE A 104 5.40 -1.54 -6.68
C ILE A 104 4.46 -2.63 -7.21
N MET A 105 4.24 -2.69 -8.53
CA MET A 105 3.41 -3.73 -9.12
C MET A 105 4.06 -5.11 -9.02
N CYS A 106 5.35 -5.23 -9.32
CA CYS A 106 6.11 -6.46 -9.15
C CYS A 106 6.03 -6.95 -7.69
N TRP A 107 6.25 -6.07 -6.72
CA TRP A 107 6.06 -6.38 -5.31
C TRP A 107 4.68 -6.97 -5.02
N ASN A 108 3.62 -6.27 -5.42
CA ASN A 108 2.25 -6.71 -5.17
C ASN A 108 1.91 -8.04 -5.85
N VAL A 109 2.34 -8.25 -7.09
CA VAL A 109 2.12 -9.50 -7.82
C VAL A 109 2.86 -10.66 -7.15
N THR A 110 4.15 -10.48 -6.83
CA THR A 110 4.96 -11.52 -6.18
C THR A 110 4.39 -11.91 -4.82
N THR A 111 4.07 -10.93 -3.97
CA THR A 111 3.55 -11.21 -2.63
C THR A 111 2.12 -11.77 -2.68
N PHE A 112 1.31 -11.34 -3.66
CA PHE A 112 -0.01 -11.94 -3.92
C PHE A 112 0.13 -13.43 -4.26
N ILE A 113 1.02 -13.80 -5.18
CA ILE A 113 1.24 -15.20 -5.56
C ILE A 113 1.67 -16.02 -4.33
N LEU A 114 2.61 -15.51 -3.52
CA LEU A 114 3.15 -16.22 -2.36
C LEU A 114 2.14 -16.37 -1.21
N PHE A 115 1.28 -15.38 -0.99
CA PHE A 115 0.37 -15.34 0.17
C PHE A 115 -1.09 -15.64 -0.15
N SER A 116 -1.50 -15.66 -1.41
CA SER A 116 -2.88 -15.98 -1.83
C SER A 116 -3.37 -17.31 -1.26
N ARG A 117 -2.49 -18.33 -1.15
CA ARG A 117 -2.81 -19.63 -0.55
C ARG A 117 -3.18 -19.54 0.94
N HIS A 118 -2.68 -18.55 1.65
CA HIS A 118 -2.95 -18.37 3.09
C HIS A 118 -4.27 -17.65 3.36
N PHE A 119 -4.81 -16.91 2.38
CA PHE A 119 -6.01 -16.10 2.56
C PHE A 119 -7.09 -16.47 1.53
N THR A 120 -7.70 -17.64 1.73
CA THR A 120 -8.74 -18.18 0.84
C THR A 120 -9.98 -17.31 0.72
N PHE A 121 -10.30 -16.50 1.74
CA PHE A 121 -11.44 -15.57 1.68
C PHE A 121 -11.30 -14.51 0.59
N LEU A 122 -10.08 -14.15 0.19
CA LEU A 122 -9.86 -13.20 -0.93
C LEU A 122 -10.35 -13.80 -2.25
N ALA A 123 -10.20 -15.11 -2.46
CA ALA A 123 -10.65 -15.78 -3.67
C ALA A 123 -12.18 -15.77 -3.85
N ALA A 124 -12.93 -15.62 -2.76
CA ALA A 124 -14.39 -15.50 -2.81
C ALA A 124 -14.88 -14.07 -3.14
N THR A 125 -13.98 -13.10 -3.25
CA THR A 125 -14.32 -11.70 -3.48
C THR A 125 -14.18 -11.30 -4.94
N GLN A 126 -15.00 -10.33 -5.39
CA GLN A 126 -14.79 -9.69 -6.68
C GLN A 126 -13.49 -8.87 -6.65
N PHE A 127 -12.65 -9.07 -7.68
CA PHE A 127 -11.32 -8.45 -7.85
C PHE A 127 -10.32 -8.75 -6.70
N PRO A 128 -9.94 -10.02 -6.50
CA PRO A 128 -9.09 -10.44 -5.39
C PRO A 128 -7.74 -9.71 -5.35
N PHE A 129 -7.11 -9.53 -6.52
CA PHE A 129 -5.82 -8.86 -6.62
C PHE A 129 -5.86 -7.38 -6.23
N LEU A 130 -6.88 -6.63 -6.69
CA LEU A 130 -7.01 -5.21 -6.33
C LEU A 130 -7.20 -5.05 -4.82
N LYS A 131 -8.06 -5.87 -4.22
CA LYS A 131 -8.25 -5.86 -2.76
C LYS A 131 -6.96 -6.21 -2.04
N TYR A 132 -6.20 -7.18 -2.55
CA TYR A 132 -4.89 -7.49 -2.00
C TYR A 132 -3.93 -6.29 -2.05
N CYS A 133 -3.77 -5.63 -3.21
CA CYS A 133 -2.89 -4.47 -3.36
C CYS A 133 -3.24 -3.34 -2.39
N ILE A 134 -4.53 -3.06 -2.19
CA ILE A 134 -4.98 -2.03 -1.24
C ILE A 134 -4.56 -2.40 0.19
N ASN A 135 -4.72 -3.67 0.58
CA ASN A 135 -4.32 -4.11 1.92
C ASN A 135 -2.79 -4.24 2.07
N ASN A 136 -2.06 -4.50 0.99
CA ASN A 136 -0.60 -4.57 0.96
C ASN A 136 0.08 -3.23 0.63
N SER A 137 -0.66 -2.13 0.72
CA SER A 137 -0.17 -0.80 0.33
C SER A 137 0.68 -0.12 1.40
N VAL A 138 0.73 -0.65 2.63
CA VAL A 138 1.41 -0.01 3.77
C VAL A 138 2.88 0.29 3.47
N ILE A 139 3.65 -0.69 3.00
CA ILE A 139 5.09 -0.51 2.68
C ILE A 139 5.26 0.42 1.46
N PRO A 140 4.60 0.17 0.30
CA PRO A 140 4.67 1.08 -0.85
C PRO A 140 4.31 2.54 -0.53
N LEU A 141 3.21 2.78 0.17
CA LEU A 141 2.76 4.13 0.51
C LEU A 141 3.72 4.83 1.47
N THR A 142 4.26 4.09 2.45
CA THR A 142 5.29 4.63 3.35
C THR A 142 6.54 5.04 2.57
N PHE A 143 6.98 4.22 1.61
CA PHE A 143 8.10 4.57 0.74
C PHE A 143 7.80 5.78 -0.15
N LEU A 144 6.62 5.83 -0.77
CA LEU A 144 6.23 6.96 -1.61
C LEU A 144 6.18 8.27 -0.83
N PHE A 145 5.59 8.26 0.37
CA PHE A 145 5.59 9.43 1.24
C PHE A 145 7.02 9.86 1.60
N TYR A 146 7.86 8.92 2.02
CA TYR A 146 9.26 9.18 2.33
C TYR A 146 10.04 9.74 1.15
N TYR A 147 9.86 9.17 -0.04
CA TYR A 147 10.46 9.63 -1.29
C TYR A 147 10.05 11.06 -1.61
N LEU A 148 8.75 11.38 -1.56
CA LEU A 148 8.25 12.73 -1.87
C LEU A 148 8.82 13.79 -0.92
N VAL A 149 8.89 13.49 0.38
CA VAL A 149 9.49 14.40 1.38
C VAL A 149 10.98 14.61 1.09
N LYS A 150 11.71 13.54 0.77
CA LYS A 150 13.15 13.64 0.44
C LYS A 150 13.40 14.36 -0.87
N ALA A 151 12.59 14.11 -1.89
CA ALA A 151 12.68 14.77 -3.19
C ALA A 151 12.41 16.27 -3.06
N TYR A 152 11.34 16.66 -2.35
CA TYR A 152 11.05 18.07 -2.07
C TYR A 152 12.22 18.76 -1.36
N GLY A 153 12.74 18.15 -0.29
CA GLY A 153 13.89 18.71 0.44
C GLY A 153 15.15 18.80 -0.40
N TYR A 154 15.40 17.83 -1.28
CA TYR A 154 16.55 17.84 -2.17
C TYR A 154 16.43 18.93 -3.24
N LEU A 155 15.31 19.02 -3.95
CA LEU A 155 15.10 20.03 -5.00
C LEU A 155 15.15 21.45 -4.41
N HIS A 156 14.48 21.68 -3.28
CA HIS A 156 14.40 23.01 -2.68
C HIS A 156 15.74 23.46 -2.08
N HIS A 157 16.45 22.59 -1.35
CA HIS A 157 17.67 22.99 -0.63
C HIS A 157 18.97 22.76 -1.39
N LYS A 158 19.04 21.80 -2.32
CA LYS A 158 20.26 21.47 -3.07
C LYS A 158 20.28 22.08 -4.47
N MET A 159 19.14 22.06 -5.16
CA MET A 159 19.04 22.61 -6.52
C MET A 159 18.44 24.02 -6.57
N LEU A 160 17.89 24.52 -5.45
CA LEU A 160 17.31 25.86 -5.35
C LEU A 160 16.19 26.12 -6.37
N ILE A 161 15.47 25.07 -6.74
CA ILE A 161 14.35 25.12 -7.68
C ILE A 161 13.13 25.77 -7.00
N ASP A 162 12.37 26.54 -7.76
CA ASP A 162 11.16 27.19 -7.25
C ASP A 162 10.05 26.18 -6.90
N ASN A 163 9.23 26.51 -5.90
CA ASN A 163 8.19 25.62 -5.39
C ASN A 163 7.16 25.22 -6.47
N ILE A 164 6.85 26.10 -7.42
CA ILE A 164 5.91 25.80 -8.52
C ILE A 164 6.50 24.74 -9.43
N GLU A 165 7.77 24.88 -9.77
CA GLU A 165 8.48 23.93 -10.62
C GLU A 165 8.65 22.57 -9.92
N ILE A 166 8.93 22.56 -8.61
CA ILE A 166 8.94 21.33 -7.80
C ILE A 166 7.58 20.62 -7.86
N ALA A 167 6.47 21.36 -7.79
CA ALA A 167 5.14 20.78 -7.89
C ALA A 167 4.88 20.16 -9.28
N ILE A 168 5.36 20.79 -10.36
CA ILE A 168 5.28 20.26 -11.72
C ILE A 168 6.11 18.98 -11.87
N ILE A 169 7.35 18.98 -11.36
CA ILE A 169 8.23 17.80 -11.38
C ILE A 169 7.61 16.64 -10.58
N THR A 170 7.09 16.95 -9.39
CA THR A 170 6.38 15.98 -8.53
C THR A 170 5.11 15.45 -9.23
N GLY A 171 4.38 16.31 -9.94
CA GLY A 171 3.24 15.92 -10.77
C GLY A 171 3.63 14.95 -11.87
N GLY A 172 4.76 15.20 -12.56
CA GLY A 172 5.33 14.27 -13.55
C GLY A 172 5.63 12.90 -12.96
N PHE A 173 6.29 12.85 -11.80
CA PHE A 173 6.54 11.61 -11.06
C PHE A 173 5.24 10.83 -10.75
N LEU A 174 4.25 11.51 -10.15
CA LEU A 174 2.98 10.88 -9.79
C LEU A 174 2.21 10.41 -11.03
N PHE A 175 2.26 11.18 -12.12
CA PHE A 175 1.64 10.79 -13.39
C PHE A 175 2.25 9.51 -13.96
N GLY A 176 3.59 9.44 -14.05
CA GLY A 176 4.29 8.25 -14.52
C GLY A 176 3.98 7.01 -13.67
N LEU A 177 3.93 7.18 -12.34
CA LEU A 177 3.56 6.12 -11.42
C LEU A 177 2.11 5.65 -11.63
N LEU A 178 1.15 6.57 -11.65
CA LEU A 178 -0.27 6.24 -11.83
C LEU A 178 -0.55 5.60 -13.18
N LEU A 179 0.15 6.04 -14.24
CA LEU A 179 0.07 5.47 -15.58
C LEU A 179 0.41 3.98 -15.55
N VAL A 180 1.54 3.61 -14.95
CA VAL A 180 1.96 2.20 -14.86
C VAL A 180 1.00 1.37 -14.02
N LEU A 181 0.60 1.87 -12.85
CA LEU A 181 -0.35 1.16 -11.99
C LEU A 181 -1.66 0.89 -12.75
N THR A 182 -2.18 1.91 -13.43
CA THR A 182 -3.43 1.82 -14.20
C THR A 182 -3.30 0.82 -15.35
N MET A 183 -2.24 0.93 -16.17
CA MET A 183 -1.98 -0.02 -17.26
C MET A 183 -1.86 -1.46 -16.75
N SER A 184 -1.17 -1.66 -15.62
CA SER A 184 -0.99 -2.98 -15.02
C SER A 184 -2.32 -3.58 -14.53
N PHE A 185 -3.18 -2.78 -13.91
CA PHE A 185 -4.52 -3.25 -13.51
C PHE A 185 -5.42 -3.55 -14.72
N PHE A 186 -5.39 -2.73 -15.76
CA PHE A 186 -6.12 -3.01 -17.01
C PHE A 186 -5.67 -4.33 -17.65
N TYR A 187 -4.36 -4.57 -17.71
CA TYR A 187 -3.80 -5.83 -18.18
C TYR A 187 -4.27 -7.01 -17.31
N PHE A 188 -4.16 -6.91 -15.99
CA PHE A 188 -4.51 -7.99 -15.07
C PHE A 188 -5.99 -8.35 -15.11
N PHE A 189 -6.90 -7.36 -15.14
CA PHE A 189 -8.33 -7.64 -15.26
C PHE A 189 -8.71 -8.25 -16.61
N SER A 190 -8.00 -7.90 -17.67
CA SER A 190 -8.18 -8.51 -18.98
C SER A 190 -7.68 -9.96 -19.01
N ALA A 191 -6.56 -10.23 -18.33
CA ALA A 191 -6.00 -11.56 -18.17
C ALA A 191 -6.92 -12.47 -17.33
N ASP A 192 -7.45 -11.98 -16.20
CA ASP A 192 -8.39 -12.72 -15.34
C ASP A 192 -9.62 -13.20 -16.12
N ARG A 193 -10.21 -12.34 -16.96
CA ARG A 193 -11.34 -12.70 -17.83
C ARG A 193 -10.98 -13.81 -18.82
N THR A 194 -9.75 -13.79 -19.32
CA THR A 194 -9.25 -14.82 -20.26
C THR A 194 -9.03 -16.15 -19.55
N ILE A 195 -8.41 -16.14 -18.37
CA ILE A 195 -8.17 -17.35 -17.56
C ILE A 195 -9.49 -18.01 -17.17
N PHE A 196 -10.48 -17.23 -16.73
CA PHE A 196 -11.79 -17.77 -16.37
C PHE A 196 -12.48 -18.49 -17.54
N LYS A 197 -12.42 -17.91 -18.75
CA LYS A 197 -12.96 -18.53 -19.97
C LYS A 197 -12.27 -19.86 -20.31
N ILE A 198 -10.97 -20.00 -20.05
CA ILE A 198 -10.21 -21.23 -20.28
C ILE A 198 -10.54 -22.31 -19.25
N LEU A 199 -10.75 -21.94 -17.98
CA LEU A 199 -11.03 -22.88 -16.90
C LEU A 199 -12.48 -23.38 -16.89
N GLN A 200 -13.44 -22.58 -17.35
CA GLN A 200 -14.86 -22.94 -17.40
C GLN A 200 -15.16 -24.29 -18.10
N PRO A 201 -14.62 -24.59 -19.31
CA PRO A 201 -14.83 -25.89 -19.94
C PRO A 201 -14.19 -27.06 -19.18
N LEU A 202 -13.06 -26.84 -18.49
CA LEU A 202 -12.42 -27.88 -17.67
C LEU A 202 -13.28 -28.27 -16.46
N PHE A 203 -13.90 -27.29 -15.80
CA PHE A 203 -14.84 -27.57 -14.70
C PHE A 203 -16.11 -28.27 -15.18
N SER A 204 -16.65 -27.86 -16.33
CA SER A 204 -17.80 -28.51 -16.96
C SER A 204 -17.50 -29.97 -17.31
N SER A 205 -16.33 -30.23 -17.89
CA SER A 205 -15.85 -31.57 -18.23
C SER A 205 -15.67 -32.43 -16.98
N ALA A 206 -14.99 -31.93 -15.93
CA ALA A 206 -14.81 -32.65 -14.67
C ALA A 206 -16.14 -33.02 -13.99
N LYS A 207 -17.15 -32.14 -14.05
CA LYS A 207 -18.49 -32.41 -13.51
C LYS A 207 -19.17 -33.60 -14.18
N ASN A 208 -18.97 -33.79 -15.48
CA ASN A 208 -19.57 -34.88 -16.26
C ASN A 208 -18.93 -36.26 -15.98
N TYR A 209 -17.75 -36.32 -15.37
CA TYR A 209 -17.09 -37.58 -14.98
C TYR A 209 -17.41 -38.03 -13.55
N ILE A 210 -18.02 -37.16 -12.75
CA ILE A 210 -18.37 -37.42 -11.34
C ILE A 210 -19.88 -37.74 -11.20
N SER A 211 -20.69 -37.46 -12.23
CA SER A 211 -22.10 -37.88 -12.35
C SER A 211 -22.23 -39.23 -13.03
#